data_AF-A0A1X0RMK7-F1
#
_entry.id   AF-A0A1X0RMK7-F1
#
_cell.length_a   1.000
_cell.length_b   1.000
_cell.length_c   1.000
_cell.angle_alpha   90.00
_cell.angle_beta   90.00
_cell.angle_gamma   90.00
#
_symmetry.space_group_name_H-M   'P 1'
#
loop_
_entity.id
_entity.type
_entity.pdbx_description
1 polymer ?
#
loop_
_entity_poly.entity_id
_entity_poly.type
_entity_poly.pdbx_seq_one_letter_code
_entity_poly.pdbx_strand_id
1 'polypeptide(L)' 'KKRARATPDQLSVLEGVFAINISPNSKLRRQLAEQLNMNERSVQIWFQNKRAKIK' A
#
# COMPACT_ATOMS: atom_id res chain seq x y z
N LYS A 1 15.79 0.54 11.05
CA LYS A 1 15.45 0.70 9.62
C LYS A 1 14.72 2.03 9.41
N LYS A 2 15.30 2.99 8.68
CA LYS A 2 14.65 4.27 8.34
C LYS A 2 13.35 3.98 7.58
N ARG A 3 12.23 4.58 8.00
CA ARG A 3 10.97 4.52 7.24
C ARG A 3 11.16 5.35 5.97
N ALA A 4 11.30 4.70 4.82
CA ALA A 4 11.22 5.40 3.55
C ALA A 4 9.75 5.79 3.31
N ARG A 5 9.51 7.06 2.97
CA ARG A 5 8.18 7.47 2.51
C ARG A 5 7.95 6.86 1.13
N ALA A 6 6.71 6.48 0.84
CA ALA A 6 6.33 6.08 -0.50
C ALA A 6 6.50 7.27 -1.46
N THR A 7 6.98 7.00 -2.68
CA THR A 7 7.09 8.01 -3.74
C THR A 7 5.71 8.37 -4.30
N PRO A 8 5.54 9.51 -5.00
CA PRO A 8 4.28 9.85 -5.65
C PRO A 8 3.76 8.74 -6.58
N ASP A 9 4.65 8.11 -7.35
CA ASP A 9 4.28 7.01 -8.26
C ASP A 9 3.77 5.78 -7.50
N GLN A 10 4.44 5.43 -6.40
CA GLN A 10 4.00 4.34 -5.53
C GLN A 10 2.64 4.64 -4.90
N LEU A 11 2.42 5.90 -4.49
CA LEU A 11 1.13 6.33 -3.95
C LEU A 11 0.02 6.24 -4.99
N SER A 12 0.26 6.65 -6.23
CA SER A 12 -0.74 6.58 -7.31
C SER A 12 -1.26 5.15 -7.51
N VAL A 13 -0.36 4.16 -7.55
CA VAL A 13 -0.76 2.75 -7.67
C VAL A 13 -1.51 2.27 -6.43
N LEU A 14 -1.03 2.59 -5.23
CA LEU A 14 -1.68 2.20 -3.98
C LEU A 14 -3.10 2.78 -3.87
N GLU A 15 -3.29 4.03 -4.29
CA GLU A 15 -4.60 4.70 -4.31
C GLU A 15 -5.53 4.12 -5.36
N GLY A 16 -5.03 3.80 -6.56
CA GLY A 16 -5.81 3.13 -7.60
C GLY A 16 -6.33 1.77 -7.13
N VAL A 17 -5.50 0.99 -6.44
CA VAL A 17 -5.93 -0.28 -5.85
C VAL A 17 -6.91 -0.04 -4.71
N PHE A 18 -6.66 0.96 -3.86
CA PHE A 18 -7.53 1.28 -2.73
C PHE A 18 -8.96 1.64 -3.17
N ALA A 19 -9.12 2.33 -4.29
CA ALA A 19 -10.43 2.68 -4.86
C ALA A 19 -11.28 1.45 -5.22
N ILE A 20 -10.64 0.34 -5.58
CA ILE A 20 -11.30 -0.92 -5.96
C ILE A 20 -11.38 -1.87 -4.75
N ASN A 21 -10.34 -1.89 -3.92
CA ASN A 21 -10.21 -2.78 -2.79
C ASN A 21 -9.53 -2.09 -1.59
N ILE A 22 -10.34 -1.69 -0.61
CA ILE A 22 -9.87 -1.06 0.63
C ILE A 22 -9.13 -2.03 1.58
N SER A 23 -9.21 -3.33 1.35
CA SER A 23 -8.63 -4.38 2.19
C SER A 23 -7.95 -5.49 1.34
N PRO A 24 -6.77 -5.21 0.77
CA PRO A 24 -6.04 -6.17 -0.03
C PRO A 24 -5.61 -7.39 0.82
N ASN A 25 -5.87 -8.57 0.29
CA ASN A 25 -5.41 -9.84 0.88
C ASN A 25 -3.89 -10.01 0.74
N SER A 26 -3.33 -11.05 1.36
CA SER A 26 -1.86 -11.27 1.38
C SER A 26 -1.25 -11.45 -0.01
N LYS A 27 -1.96 -12.12 -0.93
CA LYS A 27 -1.50 -12.30 -2.31
C LYS A 27 -1.37 -10.96 -3.03
N LEU A 28 -2.40 -10.12 -2.95
CA LEU A 28 -2.40 -8.80 -3.58
C LEU A 28 -1.35 -7.87 -2.96
N ARG A 29 -1.18 -7.88 -1.63
CA ARG A 29 -0.12 -7.09 -0.99
C ARG A 29 1.28 -7.50 -1.42
N ARG A 30 1.54 -8.79 -1.61
CA ARG A 30 2.82 -9.28 -2.13
C ARG A 30 3.06 -8.81 -3.56
N GLN A 31 2.05 -8.90 -4.43
CA GLN A 31 2.16 -8.41 -5.81
C GLN A 31 2.47 -6.90 -5.86
N LEU A 32 1.80 -6.11 -5.01
CA LEU A 32 2.07 -4.68 -4.90
C LEU A 32 3.46 -4.39 -4.34
N ALA A 33 3.91 -5.16 -3.36
CA ALA A 33 5.26 -5.05 -2.81
C ALA A 33 6.32 -5.28 -3.89
N GLU A 34 6.16 -6.32 -4.71
CA GLU A 34 7.05 -6.63 -5.83
C GLU A 34 6.99 -5.54 -6.91
N GLN A 35 5.79 -5.12 -7.33
CA GLN A 35 5.61 -4.09 -8.36
C GLN A 35 6.18 -2.72 -7.94
N LEU A 36 6.02 -2.35 -6.67
CA LEU A 36 6.40 -1.03 -6.15
C LEU A 36 7.81 -1.01 -5.57
N ASN A 37 8.51 -2.15 -5.57
CA ASN A 37 9.78 -2.33 -4.86
C ASN A 37 9.68 -1.89 -3.38
N MET A 38 8.59 -2.30 -2.73
CA MET A 38 8.27 -2.02 -1.33
C MET A 38 8.25 -3.31 -0.52
N ASN A 39 8.35 -3.20 0.81
CA ASN A 39 8.08 -4.36 1.66
C ASN A 39 6.56 -4.56 1.80
N GLU A 40 6.09 -5.82 1.87
CA GLU A 40 4.67 -6.14 2.08
C GLU A 40 4.11 -5.45 3.34
N ARG A 41 4.91 -5.37 4.40
CA ARG A 41 4.56 -4.65 5.63
C ARG A 41 4.31 -3.16 5.40
N SER A 42 5.08 -2.51 4.52
CA SER A 42 4.87 -1.09 4.19
C SER A 42 3.56 -0.90 3.44
N VAL A 43 3.25 -1.78 2.49
CA VAL A 43 1.96 -1.81 1.79
C VAL A 43 0.83 -2.00 2.81
N GLN A 44 0.93 -3.00 3.69
CA GLN A 44 -0.07 -3.26 4.73
C GLN A 44 -0.33 -2.04 5.63
N ILE A 45 0.73 -1.42 6.15
CA ILE A 45 0.62 -0.22 7.00
C ILE A 45 -0.02 0.94 6.23
N TRP A 46 0.32 1.10 4.95
CA TRP A 46 -0.28 2.14 4.12
C TRP A 46 -1.80 1.96 4.00
N PHE A 47 -2.27 0.74 3.70
CA PHE A 47 -3.71 0.45 3.62
C PHE A 47 -4.41 0.60 4.98
N GLN A 48 -3.76 0.20 6.08
CA GLN A 48 -4.29 0.43 7.44
C GLN A 48 -4.44 1.92 7.75
N ASN A 49 -3.40 2.72 7.49
CA ASN A 49 -3.42 4.17 7.72
C ASN A 49 -4.44 4.87 6.83
N LYS A 50 -4.54 4.49 5.55
CA LYS A 50 -5.51 5.06 4.62
C LYS A 50 -6.95 4.79 5.08
N ARG A 51 -7.26 3.57 5.51
CA ARG A 51 -8.58 3.24 6.10
C ARG A 51 -8.87 4.02 7.38
N ALA A 52 -7.89 4.14 8.28
CA ALA A 52 -8.06 4.88 9.52
C ALA A 52 -8.36 6.37 9.30
N LYS A 53 -7.94 6.94 8.16
CA LYS A 53 -8.23 8.34 7.79
C LYS A 53 -9.64 8.54 7.19
N ILE A 54 -10.25 7.47 6.67
CA ILE A 54 -11.59 7.51 6.05
C ILE A 54 -12.69 7.20 7.08
N LYS A 55 -12.31 6.58 8.20
CA LYS A 55 -13.17 6.38 9.36
C LYS A 55 -13.22 7.65 10.21
#